data_AF-A0A8D6PNX6-F1
#
_entry.id   AF-A0A8D6PNX6-F1
#
_cell.length_a   1.000
_cell.length_b   1.000
_cell.length_c   1.000
_cell.angle_alpha   90.00
_cell.angle_beta   90.00
_cell.angle_gamma   90.00
#
_symmetry.space_group_name_H-M   'P 1'
#
loop_
_entity.id
_entity.type
_entity.pdbx_description
1 polymer ?
#
loop_
_entity_poly.entity_id
_entity_poly.type
_entity_poly.pdbx_seq_one_letter_code
_entity_poly.pdbx_strand_id
1 'polypeptide(L)'
;MEKLIIKSMKKVFLEELNELENELNEILKKYGVKTTDELKNKISSGEIKEEDIKEDLEKINFLEKNINRIMKCLREINVKSL
;
A
#
# COMPACT_ATOMS: atom_id res chain seq x y z
N MET A 1 13.87 27.21 7.86
CA MET A 1 12.64 26.62 8.46
C MET A 1 11.95 25.68 7.48
N GLU A 2 11.69 26.08 6.24
CA GLU A 2 11.04 25.25 5.20
C GLU A 2 11.77 23.93 4.89
N LYS A 3 13.11 23.94 4.76
CA LYS A 3 13.88 22.70 4.54
C LYS A 3 13.69 21.66 5.66
N LEU A 4 13.57 22.11 6.91
CA LEU A 4 13.36 21.21 8.06
C LEU A 4 11.95 20.63 8.01
N ILE A 5 10.93 21.46 7.72
CA ILE A 5 9.54 21.03 7.58
C ILE A 5 9.41 19.99 6.47
N ILE A 6 9.98 20.26 5.29
CA ILE A 6 9.96 19.33 4.14
C ILE A 6 10.65 18.01 4.50
N LYS A 7 11.80 18.05 5.19
CA LYS A 7 12.52 16.84 5.62
C LYS A 7 11.68 16.01 6.61
N SER A 8 11.03 16.66 7.58
CA SER A 8 10.16 15.99 8.54
C SER A 8 8.93 15.37 7.87
N MET A 9 8.28 16.09 6.95
CA MET A 9 7.15 15.55 6.19
C MET A 9 7.54 14.32 5.36
N LYS A 10 8.67 14.39 4.63
CA LYS A 10 9.18 13.24 3.87
C LYS A 10 9.42 12.04 4.78
N LYS A 11 10.02 12.25 5.95
CA LYS A 11 10.29 11.18 6.91
C LYS A 11 8.99 10.49 7.35
N VAL A 12 8.01 11.25 7.83
CA VAL A 12 6.72 10.71 8.31
C VAL A 12 5.99 9.96 7.21
N PHE A 13 5.95 10.50 5.99
CA PHE A 13 5.30 9.83 4.86
C PHE A 13 6.02 8.55 4.42
N LEU A 14 7.35 8.49 4.50
CA LEU A 14 8.09 7.26 4.21
C LEU A 14 7.89 6.20 5.29
N GLU A 15 7.81 6.59 6.56
CA GLU A 15 7.52 5.69 7.68
C GLU A 15 6.13 5.07 7.52
N GLU A 16 5.10 5.91 7.31
CA GLU A 16 3.72 5.45 7.07
C GLU A 16 3.62 4.57 5.82
N LEU A 17 4.30 4.94 4.72
CA LEU A 17 4.31 4.14 3.50
C LEU A 17 4.86 2.73 3.76
N ASN A 18 5.97 2.64 4.49
CA ASN A 18 6.57 1.36 4.84
C ASN A 18 5.66 0.52 5.75
N GLU A 19 4.96 1.14 6.71
CA GLU A 19 3.99 0.44 7.57
C GLU A 19 2.84 -0.16 6.74
N LEU A 20 2.23 0.63 5.85
CA LEU A 20 1.14 0.18 4.98
C LEU A 20 1.59 -0.91 4.00
N GLU A 21 2.79 -0.77 3.42
CA GLU A 21 3.37 -1.78 2.52
C GLU A 21 3.64 -3.09 3.27
N ASN A 22 4.13 -3.03 4.50
CA ASN A 22 4.33 -4.22 5.33
C ASN A 22 3.00 -4.89 5.68
N GLU A 23 1.98 -4.11 6.03
CA GLU A 23 0.65 -4.64 6.32
C GLU A 23 0.03 -5.33 5.09
N LEU A 24 0.19 -4.73 3.90
CA LEU A 24 -0.23 -5.33 2.63
C LEU A 24 0.49 -6.65 2.37
N ASN A 25 1.81 -6.66 2.54
CA ASN A 25 2.64 -7.84 2.33
C ASN A 25 2.26 -8.99 3.28
N GLU A 26 1.95 -8.69 4.55
CA GLU A 26 1.50 -9.70 5.50
C GLU A 26 0.16 -10.33 5.10
N ILE A 27 -0.77 -9.55 4.55
CA ILE A 27 -2.03 -10.11 4.01
C ILE A 27 -1.74 -11.00 2.79
N LEU A 28 -0.95 -10.53 1.83
CA LEU A 28 -0.61 -11.30 0.62
C LEU A 28 0.08 -12.62 0.95
N LYS A 29 0.95 -12.60 1.97
CA LYS A 29 1.65 -13.79 2.47
C LYS A 29 0.72 -14.85 3.04
N LYS A 30 -0.42 -14.48 3.66
CA LYS A 30 -1.45 -15.44 4.11
C LYS A 30 -1.95 -16.33 2.96
N TYR A 31 -1.97 -15.79 1.75
CA TYR A 31 -2.47 -16.46 0.54
C TYR A 31 -1.35 -17.06 -0.34
N GLY A 32 -0.10 -16.97 0.14
CA GLY A 32 1.07 -17.48 -0.57
C GLY A 32 1.39 -16.73 -1.87
N VAL A 33 0.99 -15.45 -1.96
CA VAL A 33 1.25 -14.59 -3.12
C VAL A 33 2.12 -13.40 -2.74
N LYS A 34 2.72 -12.77 -3.75
CA LYS A 34 3.59 -11.59 -3.60
C LYS A 34 2.95 -10.30 -4.10
N THR A 35 1.89 -10.40 -4.90
CA THR A 35 1.21 -9.24 -5.48
C THR A 35 -0.31 -9.39 -5.41
N THR A 36 -1.02 -8.27 -5.39
CA THR A 36 -2.48 -8.25 -5.47
C THR A 36 -2.98 -8.89 -6.78
N ASP A 37 -2.23 -8.77 -7.87
CA ASP A 37 -2.60 -9.39 -9.15
C ASP A 37 -2.48 -10.91 -9.11
N GLU A 38 -1.46 -11.45 -8.44
CA GLU A 38 -1.38 -12.89 -8.16
C GLU A 38 -2.58 -13.36 -7.32
N LEU A 39 -3.01 -12.59 -6.32
CA LEU A 39 -4.20 -12.90 -5.53
C LEU A 39 -5.46 -12.94 -6.41
N LYS A 40 -5.64 -11.92 -7.27
CA LYS A 40 -6.77 -11.86 -8.22
C LYS A 40 -6.79 -13.04 -9.18
N ASN A 41 -5.62 -13.49 -9.64
CA ASN A 41 -5.51 -14.67 -10.50
C ASN A 41 -5.96 -15.94 -9.76
N LYS A 42 -5.57 -16.12 -8.50
CA LYS A 42 -6.03 -17.25 -7.69
C LYS A 42 -7.54 -17.27 -7.51
N ILE A 43 -8.14 -16.10 -7.23
CA ILE A 43 -9.60 -15.95 -7.15
C ILE A 43 -10.26 -16.32 -8.49
N SER A 44 -9.76 -15.75 -9.59
CA SER A 44 -10.31 -15.97 -10.94
C SER A 44 -10.19 -17.42 -11.40
N SER A 45 -9.15 -18.12 -10.96
CA SER A 45 -8.94 -19.55 -11.24
C SER A 45 -9.79 -20.48 -10.37
N GLY A 46 -10.45 -19.94 -9.34
CA GLY A 46 -11.24 -20.73 -8.38
C GLY A 46 -10.40 -21.42 -7.28
N GLU A 47 -9.09 -21.18 -7.20
CA GLU A 47 -8.23 -21.69 -6.11
C GLU A 47 -8.64 -21.10 -4.75
N ILE A 48 -9.10 -19.85 -4.75
CA ILE A 48 -9.59 -19.13 -3.57
C ILE A 48 -11.00 -18.62 -3.88
N LYS A 49 -11.94 -18.83 -2.96
CA LYS A 49 -13.27 -18.24 -3.09
C LYS A 49 -13.25 -16.81 -2.59
N GLU A 50 -13.80 -15.90 -3.38
CA GLU A 50 -13.88 -14.47 -3.04
C GLU A 50 -14.63 -14.22 -1.72
N GLU A 51 -15.69 -14.99 -1.48
CA GLU A 51 -16.50 -14.95 -0.25
C GLU A 51 -15.69 -15.25 1.02
N ASP A 52 -14.67 -16.11 0.94
CA ASP A 52 -13.84 -16.50 2.09
C ASP A 52 -12.80 -15.43 2.46
N ILE A 53 -12.52 -14.49 1.56
CA ILE A 53 -11.43 -13.51 1.72
C ILE A 53 -11.89 -12.05 1.63
N LYS A 54 -13.20 -11.83 1.66
CA LYS A 54 -13.80 -10.50 1.44
C LYS A 54 -13.25 -9.42 2.35
N GLU A 55 -13.08 -9.70 3.64
CA GLU A 55 -12.52 -8.75 4.61
C GLU A 55 -11.07 -8.37 4.28
N ASP A 56 -10.25 -9.35 3.91
CA ASP A 56 -8.87 -9.10 3.51
C ASP A 56 -8.82 -8.34 2.16
N LEU A 57 -9.75 -8.57 1.22
CA LEU A 57 -9.87 -7.80 -0.01
C LEU A 57 -10.26 -6.33 0.24
N GLU A 58 -11.22 -6.08 1.13
CA GLU A 58 -11.58 -4.72 1.56
C GLU A 58 -10.38 -4.01 2.19
N LYS A 59 -9.61 -4.73 3.00
CA LYS A 59 -8.39 -4.22 3.63
C LYS A 59 -7.29 -3.93 2.60
N ILE A 60 -7.04 -4.82 1.65
CA ILE A 60 -6.08 -4.59 0.55
C ILE A 60 -6.45 -3.33 -0.22
N ASN A 61 -7.74 -3.17 -0.59
CA ASN A 61 -8.20 -1.97 -1.30
C ASN A 61 -7.96 -0.69 -0.49
N PHE A 62 -8.19 -0.72 0.82
CA PHE A 62 -7.88 0.39 1.71
C PHE A 62 -6.38 0.72 1.72
N LEU A 63 -5.53 -0.30 1.87
CA LEU A 63 -4.07 -0.13 1.92
C LEU A 63 -3.54 0.44 0.60
N GLU A 64 -3.90 -0.16 -0.55
CA GLU A 64 -3.48 0.31 -1.87
C GLU A 64 -3.88 1.77 -2.13
N LYS A 65 -5.09 2.17 -1.69
CA LYS A 65 -5.55 3.56 -1.82
C LYS A 65 -4.72 4.52 -0.99
N ASN A 66 -4.34 4.15 0.24
CA ASN A 66 -3.52 5.00 1.11
C ASN A 66 -2.06 5.07 0.64
N ILE A 67 -1.48 3.93 0.23
CA ILE A 67 -0.15 3.86 -0.41
C ILE A 67 -0.09 4.82 -1.60
N ASN A 68 -1.05 4.73 -2.53
CA ASN A 68 -1.12 5.61 -3.69
C ASN A 68 -1.24 7.09 -3.30
N ARG A 69 -2.02 7.41 -2.28
CA ARG A 69 -2.18 8.79 -1.77
C ARG A 69 -0.86 9.33 -1.21
N ILE A 70 -0.16 8.55 -0.39
CA ILE A 70 1.11 8.96 0.20
C ILE A 70 2.18 9.12 -0.88
N MET A 71 2.27 8.19 -1.83
CA MET A 71 3.17 8.29 -2.97
C MET A 71 2.92 9.57 -3.78
N LYS A 72 1.64 9.94 -4.01
CA LYS A 72 1.29 11.20 -4.67
C LYS A 72 1.78 12.42 -3.88
N CYS A 73 1.55 12.45 -2.56
CA CYS A 73 2.04 13.53 -1.70
C CYS A 73 3.57 13.65 -1.71
N LEU A 74 4.29 12.51 -1.66
CA LEU A 74 5.75 12.49 -1.75
C LEU A 74 6.27 13.04 -3.09
N ARG A 75 5.61 12.69 -4.21
CA ARG A 75 5.94 13.26 -5.53
C ARG A 75 5.75 14.77 -5.56
N GLU A 76 4.63 15.26 -5.03
CA GLU A 76 4.35 16.71 -4.96
C GLU A 76 5.36 17.45 -4.09
N ILE A 77 5.76 16.88 -2.95
CA ILE A 77 6.81 17.46 -2.09
C ILE A 77 8.15 17.50 -2.83
N ASN A 78 8.51 16.44 -3.55
CA ASN A 78 9.76 16.41 -4.33
C ASN A 78 9.77 17.47 -5.44
N VAL A 79 8.67 17.61 -6.19
CA VAL A 79 8.54 18.63 -7.26
C VAL A 79 8.59 20.05 -6.71
N LYS A 80 7.96 20.33 -5.56
CA LYS A 80 7.99 21.66 -4.92
C LYS A 80 9.30 22.00 -4.20
N SER A 81 10.20 21.02 -4.05
CA SER A 81 11.51 21.19 -3.40
C SER A 81 12.66 21.45 -4.39
N LEU A 82 12.37 21.45 -5.69
CA LEU A 82 13.24 21.88 -6.79
C LEU A 82 13.09 23.39 -7.04
#